data_AF-A0AAV6I9B3-F1
#
_entry.id   AF-A0AAV6I9B3-F1
#
_cell.length_a   1.000
_cell.length_b   1.000
_cell.length_c   1.000
_cell.angle_alpha   90.00
_cell.angle_beta   90.00
_cell.angle_gamma   90.00
#
_symmetry.space_group_name_H-M   'P 1'
#
loop_
_entity.id
_entity.type
_entity.pdbx_description
1 polymer ?
#
loop_
_entity_poly.entity_id
_entity_poly.type
_entity_poly.pdbx_seq_one_letter_code
_entity_poly.pdbx_strand_id
1 'polypeptide(L)' 'MDFTTDKLRSLVRKWQTLIEAHVDVKTTDSYTLRMFCIGFTKKRANQQKRTCYAQSS' A
#
# COMPACT_ATOMS: atom_id res chain seq x y z
N MET A 1 3.10 -9.50 11.91
CA MET A 1 2.44 -10.32 10.88
C MET A 1 2.90 -9.72 9.57
N ASP A 2 3.64 -10.49 8.80
CA ASP A 2 4.59 -9.93 7.84
C ASP A 2 4.45 -10.63 6.50
N PHE A 3 4.53 -9.86 5.41
CA PHE A 3 4.62 -10.43 4.07
C PHE A 3 6.02 -11.02 3.85
N THR A 4 6.10 -12.04 3.00
CA THR A 4 7.40 -12.50 2.52
C THR A 4 8.08 -11.38 1.71
N THR A 5 9.40 -11.32 1.80
CA THR A 5 10.20 -10.31 1.08
C THR A 5 10.00 -10.40 -0.43
N ASP A 6 9.86 -11.62 -0.96
CA ASP A 6 9.51 -11.88 -2.35
C ASP A 6 8.18 -11.22 -2.74
N LYS A 7 7.13 -11.43 -1.92
CA LYS A 7 5.81 -10.87 -2.19
C LYS A 7 5.83 -9.35 -2.21
N LEU A 8 6.49 -8.71 -1.23
CA LEU A 8 6.62 -7.25 -1.19
C LEU A 8 7.33 -6.70 -2.43
N ARG A 9 8.44 -7.32 -2.83
CA ARG A 9 9.19 -6.92 -4.03
C ARG A 9 8.39 -7.12 -5.32
N SER A 10 7.54 -8.15 -5.37
CA SER A 10 6.67 -8.41 -6.54
C SER A 10 5.59 -7.35 -6.78
N LEU A 11 5.15 -6.68 -5.70
CA LEU A 11 4.09 -5.67 -5.73
C LEU A 11 4.62 -4.28 -6.14
N VAL A 12 5.87 -3.98 -5.81
CA VAL A 12 6.52 -2.71 -6.15
C VAL A 12 6.90 -2.71 -7.63
N ARG A 13 6.29 -1.81 -8.39
CA ARG A 13 6.55 -1.59 -9.82
C ARG A 13 6.74 -0.10 -10.10
N LYS A 14 7.41 0.22 -11.21
CA LYS A 14 7.53 1.61 -11.69
C LYS A 14 6.18 2.15 -12.17
N TRP A 15 6.04 3.48 -12.21
CA TRP A 15 4.91 4.21 -12.82
C TRP A 15 3.56 4.16 -12.08
N GLN A 16 3.57 3.77 -10.81
CA GLN A 16 2.43 3.80 -9.89
C GLN A 16 2.88 4.49 -8.60
N THR A 17 1.94 5.05 -7.84
CA THR A 17 2.21 5.59 -6.51
C THR A 17 2.12 4.47 -5.47
N LEU A 18 3.10 4.43 -4.58
CA LEU A 18 3.05 3.65 -3.34
C LEU A 18 2.35 4.48 -2.27
N ILE A 19 1.33 3.90 -1.65
CA ILE A 19 0.59 4.50 -0.53
C ILE A 19 0.84 3.61 0.68
N GLU A 20 1.43 4.16 1.73
CA GLU A 20 1.72 3.46 2.98
C GLU A 20 1.03 4.18 4.15
N ALA A 21 0.48 3.41 5.08
CA ALA A 21 -0.14 3.93 6.28
C ALA A 21 0.12 2.98 7.45
N HIS A 22 0.17 3.53 8.66
CA HIS A 22 0.26 2.73 9.88
C HIS A 22 -0.63 3.33 10.97
N VAL A 23 -1.20 2.46 11.81
CA VAL A 23 -2.03 2.86 12.94
C VAL A 23 -1.76 1.93 14.12
N ASP A 24 -1.67 2.52 15.30
CA ASP A 24 -1.68 1.80 16.57
C ASP A 24 -3.13 1.63 17.04
N VAL A 25 -3.59 0.39 17.15
CA VAL A 25 -4.96 0.02 17.54
C VAL A 25 -4.92 -0.70 18.88
N LYS A 26 -5.84 -0.32 19.79
CA LYS A 26 -6.11 -1.07 21.01
C LYS A 26 -7.35 -1.93 20.82
N THR A 27 -7.23 -3.24 21.05
CA THR A 27 -8.35 -4.19 20.97
C THR A 27 -9.22 -4.11 22.22
N THR A 28 -10.44 -4.67 22.14
CA THR A 28 -11.37 -4.79 23.27
C THR A 28 -10.77 -5.58 24.43
N ASP A 29 -9.92 -6.55 24.11
CA ASP A 29 -9.30 -7.46 25.06
C ASP A 29 -7.98 -6.91 25.62
N SER A 30 -7.77 -5.59 25.50
CA SER A 30 -6.62 -4.82 25.99
C SER A 30 -5.27 -5.10 25.33
N TYR A 31 -5.24 -5.71 24.14
CA TYR A 31 -4.01 -5.81 23.33
C TYR A 31 -3.76 -4.54 22.52
N THR A 32 -2.51 -4.11 22.43
CA THR A 32 -2.08 -3.02 21.56
C THR A 32 -1.34 -3.59 20.34
N LEU A 33 -1.82 -3.29 19.14
CA LEU A 33 -1.28 -3.79 17.88
C LEU A 33 -0.92 -2.61 16.97
N ARG A 34 0.21 -2.72 16.25
CA ARG A 34 0.56 -1.80 15.17
C ARG A 34 0.22 -2.42 13.83
N MET A 35 -0.73 -1.82 13.13
CA MET A 35 -1.17 -2.23 11.80
C MET A 35 -0.40 -1.44 10.74
N PHE A 36 0.08 -2.12 9.71
CA PHE A 36 0.69 -1.51 8.53
C PHE A 36 -0.16 -1.83 7.30
N CYS A 37 -0.43 -0.83 6.48
CA CYS A 37 -1.19 -0.93 5.24
C CYS A 37 -0.33 -0.47 4.07
N ILE A 38 -0.32 -1.24 3.00
CA ILE A 38 0.33 -0.89 1.73
C ILE A 38 -0.70 -0.92 0.60
N GLY A 39 -0.64 0.07 -0.28
CA GLY A 39 -1.52 0.21 -1.43
C GLY A 39 -0.76 0.76 -2.64
N PHE A 40 -1.25 0.43 -3.83
CA PHE A 40 -0.69 0.92 -5.10
C PHE A 40 -1.81 1.47 -5.99
N THR A 41 -1.52 2.52 -6.74
CA THR A 41 -2.46 3.03 -7.73
C THR A 41 -2.59 2.07 -8.91
N LYS A 42 -3.83 1.79 -9.33
CA LYS A 42 -4.13 0.91 -10.46
C LYS A 42 -4.36 1.72 -11.73
N LYS A 43 -3.60 1.40 -12.78
CA LYS A 43 -3.84 1.94 -14.13
C LYS A 43 -5.20 1.47 -14.67
N ARG A 44 -6.01 2.38 -15.21
CA ARG A 44 -7.25 2.02 -15.92
C ARG A 44 -6.93 1.41 -17.29
N ALA A 45 -7.78 0.50 -17.77
CA ALA A 45 -7.54 -0.21 -19.04
C ALA A 45 -7.33 0.74 -20.24
N ASN A 46 -8.09 1.83 -20.31
CA ASN A 46 -8.05 2.78 -21.43
C ASN A 46 -7.13 4.00 -21.16
N GLN A 47 -6.27 3.94 -20.13
CA GLN A 47 -5.38 5.05 -19.81
C GLN A 47 -4.18 5.09 -20.76
N GLN A 48 -4.08 6.15 -21.57
CA GLN A 48 -2.99 6.34 -22.54
C GLN A 48 -1.64 6.62 -21.85
N LYS A 49 -1.63 7.40 -20.77
CA LYS A 49 -0.41 7.67 -20.00
C LYS A 49 0.14 6.38 -19.38
N ARG A 50 1.46 6.18 -19.49
CA ARG A 50 2.16 5.06 -18.85
C ARG A 50 2.15 5.17 -17.32
N THR A 51 2.06 6.40 -16.81
CA THR A 51 2.10 6.72 -15.38
C THR A 51 0.71 6.86 -14.78
N CYS A 52 0.54 6.36 -13.56
CA CYS A 52 -0.65 6.52 -12.74
C CYS A 52 -0.23 7.02 -11.35
N TYR A 53 0.00 8.32 -11.23
CA TYR A 53 0.39 8.93 -9.96
C TYR A 53 -0.80 9.58 -9.27
N ALA A 54 -0.97 9.32 -7.98
CA ALA A 54 -1.91 10.04 -7.12
C ALA A 54 -1.34 11.43 -6.80
N GLN A 55 -2.22 12.44 -6.72
CA GLN A 55 -1.85 13.76 -6.21
C GLN A 55 -1.78 13.70 -4.68
N SER A 56 -0.77 14.33 -4.10
CA SER A 56 -0.73 14.59 -2.65
C SER A 56 -1.68 15.76 -2.37
N SER A 57 -2.55 15.60 -1.38
CA SER A 57 -3.46 16.64 -0.87
C SER A 57 -3.16 16.92 0.59
#